data_AF-A0A699WGD1-F1
#
_entry.id   AF-A0A699WGD1-F1
#
_cell.length_a   1.000
_cell.length_b   1.000
_cell.length_c   1.000
_cell.angle_alpha   90.00
_cell.angle_beta   90.00
_cell.angle_gamma   90.00
#
_symmetry.space_group_name_H-M   'P 1'
#
loop_
_entity.id
_entity.type
_entity.pdbx_description
1 polymer ?
#
loop_
_entity_poly.entity_id
_entity_poly.type
_entity_poly.pdbx_seq_one_letter_code
_entity_poly.pdbx_strand_id
1 'polypeptide(L)'
;MAPRYAEGYLKGVHDADAALLLGALVRLTRTADLLRYPATVRAAAALYWQRFAPETQRASWQRQLHGIGVLLQVFPDAREFRGLMQDLQRAVDEFATSTGLFSLDEVAEAGEYLFYELTRGETFVVSAEAAALVEQFQ
;
A
#
# COMPACT_ATOMS: atom_id res chain seq x y z
N MET A 1 51.35 -13.16 -13.55
CA MET A 1 50.03 -12.51 -13.41
C MET A 1 49.00 -13.60 -13.22
N ALA A 2 48.50 -13.81 -11.99
CA ALA A 2 47.61 -14.92 -11.66
C ALA A 2 46.14 -14.59 -11.99
N PRO A 3 45.37 -15.52 -12.60
CA PRO A 3 43.99 -15.28 -13.01
C PRO A 3 43.04 -15.53 -11.84
N ARG A 4 42.71 -14.48 -11.07
CA ARG A 4 41.77 -14.58 -9.92
C ARG A 4 40.33 -14.14 -10.25
N TYR A 5 39.91 -14.29 -11.50
CA TYR A 5 38.61 -13.77 -11.96
C TYR A 5 37.52 -14.83 -12.16
N ALA A 6 37.81 -16.11 -11.94
CA ALA A 6 36.93 -17.21 -12.37
C ALA A 6 36.39 -18.12 -11.25
N GLU A 7 36.69 -17.86 -9.98
CA GLU A 7 36.30 -18.78 -8.89
C GLU A 7 34.89 -18.51 -8.31
N GLY A 8 34.24 -17.39 -8.65
CA GLY A 8 32.92 -17.03 -8.10
C GLY A 8 31.79 -16.89 -9.12
N TYR A 9 32.09 -16.89 -10.42
CA TYR A 9 31.08 -16.67 -11.47
C TYR A 9 30.84 -17.94 -12.27
N LEU A 10 29.99 -18.82 -11.73
CA LEU A 10 29.44 -19.96 -12.45
C LEU A 10 28.17 -19.50 -13.19
N LYS A 11 28.31 -19.30 -14.51
CA LYS A 11 27.24 -18.85 -15.39
C LYS A 11 26.05 -19.85 -15.30
N GLY A 12 24.88 -19.37 -14.90
CA GLY A 12 23.64 -20.17 -14.77
C GLY A 12 23.27 -20.62 -13.35
N VAL A 13 24.19 -20.67 -12.38
CA VAL A 13 23.84 -20.98 -10.97
C VAL A 13 23.12 -19.79 -10.33
N HIS A 14 23.66 -18.58 -10.55
CA HIS A 14 23.06 -17.33 -10.07
C HIS A 14 21.66 -17.07 -10.66
N ASP A 15 21.37 -17.54 -11.87
CA ASP A 15 20.06 -17.38 -12.51
C ASP A 15 19.01 -18.30 -11.87
N ALA A 16 19.40 -19.52 -11.48
CA ALA A 16 18.53 -20.45 -10.77
C ALA A 16 18.17 -19.92 -9.37
N ASP A 17 19.17 -19.44 -8.62
CA ASP A 17 18.97 -18.85 -7.30
C ASP A 17 18.14 -17.56 -7.38
N ALA A 18 18.42 -16.69 -8.35
CA ALA A 18 17.64 -15.49 -8.61
C ALA A 18 16.17 -15.81 -8.96
N ALA A 19 15.94 -16.85 -9.77
CA ALA A 19 14.58 -17.30 -10.10
C ALA A 19 13.83 -17.83 -8.87
N LEU A 20 14.51 -18.56 -7.97
CA LEU A 20 13.92 -19.02 -6.71
C LEU A 20 13.55 -17.85 -5.79
N LEU A 21 14.45 -16.89 -5.60
CA LEU A 21 14.21 -15.68 -4.82
C LEU A 21 13.07 -14.84 -5.41
N LEU A 22 13.10 -14.59 -6.71
CA LEU A 22 12.05 -13.85 -7.41
C LEU A 22 10.70 -14.56 -7.28
N GLY A 23 10.66 -15.89 -7.43
CA GLY A 23 9.45 -16.67 -7.25
C GLY A 23 8.87 -16.54 -5.84
N ALA A 24 9.73 -16.54 -4.82
CA ALA A 24 9.31 -16.30 -3.44
C ALA A 24 8.78 -14.87 -3.22
N LEU A 25 9.47 -13.86 -3.75
CA LEU A 25 9.07 -12.46 -3.65
C LEU A 25 7.74 -12.20 -4.39
N VAL A 26 7.58 -12.69 -5.62
CA VAL A 26 6.32 -12.53 -6.39
C VAL A 26 5.16 -13.17 -5.64
N ARG A 27 5.35 -14.37 -5.09
CA ARG A 27 4.32 -15.01 -4.26
C ARG A 27 3.99 -14.14 -3.05
N LEU A 28 5.00 -13.70 -2.30
CA LEU A 28 4.81 -12.86 -1.12
C LEU A 28 4.07 -11.56 -1.45
N THR A 29 4.47 -10.84 -2.49
CA THR A 29 3.82 -9.60 -2.92
C THR A 29 2.37 -9.84 -3.35
N ARG A 30 2.07 -10.97 -4.00
CA ARG A 30 0.69 -11.32 -4.39
C ARG A 30 -0.19 -11.69 -3.20
N THR A 31 0.37 -12.35 -2.19
CA THR A 31 -0.40 -12.82 -1.02
C THR A 31 -0.45 -11.79 0.11
N ALA A 32 0.52 -10.88 0.18
CA ALA A 32 0.55 -9.80 1.17
C ALA A 32 -0.60 -8.82 0.95
N ASP A 33 -1.11 -8.71 -0.29
CA ASP A 33 -2.25 -7.87 -0.62
C ASP A 33 -1.98 -6.42 -0.17
N LEU A 34 -2.87 -5.80 0.62
CA LEU A 34 -2.65 -4.45 1.16
C LEU A 34 -1.57 -4.37 2.25
N LEU A 35 -1.12 -5.51 2.80
CA LEU A 35 0.04 -5.54 3.71
C LEU A 35 1.37 -5.31 2.98
N ARG A 36 1.37 -5.22 1.64
CA ARG A 36 2.56 -4.78 0.88
C ARG A 36 2.94 -3.33 1.15
N TYR A 37 1.99 -2.51 1.61
CA TYR A 37 2.24 -1.12 1.97
C TYR A 37 2.86 -1.03 3.37
N PRO A 38 3.88 -0.17 3.58
CA PRO A 38 4.49 0.03 4.89
C PRO A 38 3.47 0.35 5.99
N ALA A 39 3.76 -0.07 7.22
CA ALA A 39 2.86 0.17 8.36
C ALA A 39 2.60 1.67 8.60
N THR A 40 3.60 2.52 8.39
CA THR A 40 3.51 3.99 8.50
C THR A 40 2.54 4.56 7.48
N VAL A 41 2.65 4.16 6.21
CA VAL A 41 1.73 4.55 5.12
C VAL A 41 0.29 4.19 5.47
N ARG A 42 0.07 2.95 5.91
CA ARG A 42 -1.26 2.47 6.30
C ARG A 42 -1.84 3.24 7.49
N ALA A 43 -1.01 3.48 8.51
CA ALA A 43 -1.42 4.23 9.70
C ALA A 43 -1.77 5.69 9.37
N ALA A 44 -0.95 6.37 8.56
CA ALA A 44 -1.19 7.75 8.15
C ALA A 44 -2.47 7.88 7.33
N ALA A 45 -2.67 7.01 6.33
CA ALA A 45 -3.87 6.98 5.51
C ALA A 45 -5.14 6.70 6.34
N ALA A 46 -5.09 5.71 7.24
CA ALA A 46 -6.21 5.38 8.11
C ALA A 46 -6.54 6.53 9.07
N LEU A 47 -5.52 7.14 9.69
CA LEU A 47 -5.70 8.27 10.60
C LEU A 47 -6.31 9.47 9.87
N TYR A 48 -5.76 9.81 8.70
CA TYR A 48 -6.32 10.86 7.85
C TYR A 48 -7.80 10.61 7.56
N TRP A 49 -8.13 9.44 7.01
CA TRP A 49 -9.49 9.10 6.60
C TRP A 49 -10.50 9.12 7.75
N GLN A 50 -10.11 8.57 8.90
CA GLN A 50 -11.02 8.42 10.03
C GLN A 50 -11.19 9.72 10.82
N ARG A 51 -10.15 10.57 10.92
CA ARG A 51 -10.12 11.69 11.87
C ARG A 51 -9.94 13.07 11.26
N PHE A 52 -9.36 13.19 10.08
CA PHE A 52 -8.98 14.48 9.49
C PHE A 52 -9.68 14.78 8.16
N ALA A 53 -10.15 13.76 7.43
CA ALA A 53 -10.89 13.96 6.19
C ALA A 53 -12.22 14.69 6.49
N PRO A 54 -12.48 15.85 5.84
CA PRO A 54 -13.74 16.58 6.00
C PRO A 54 -14.93 15.69 5.64
N GLU A 55 -15.99 15.71 6.45
CA GLU A 55 -17.12 14.79 6.29
C GLU A 55 -17.76 14.83 4.89
N THR A 56 -17.92 16.03 4.32
CA THR A 56 -18.48 16.24 2.99
C THR A 56 -17.60 15.63 1.89
N GLN A 57 -16.29 15.81 2.00
CA GLN A 57 -15.30 15.28 1.06
C GLN A 57 -15.21 13.76 1.17
N ARG A 58 -15.15 13.25 2.40
CA ARG A 58 -15.13 11.82 2.71
C ARG A 58 -16.37 11.11 2.13
N ALA A 59 -17.56 11.67 2.34
CA ALA A 59 -18.81 11.13 1.78
C ALA A 59 -18.85 11.17 0.25
N SER A 60 -18.21 12.16 -0.38
CA SER A 60 -18.07 12.22 -1.84
C SER A 60 -17.16 11.09 -2.35
N TRP A 61 -15.97 10.95 -1.77
CA TRP A 61 -15.03 9.90 -2.14
C TRP A 61 -15.56 8.50 -1.86
N GLN A 62 -16.22 8.28 -0.72
CA GLN A 62 -16.79 6.97 -0.37
C GLN A 62 -17.80 6.50 -1.43
N ARG A 63 -18.67 7.40 -1.94
CA ARG A 63 -19.58 7.07 -3.05
C ARG A 63 -18.84 6.73 -4.33
N GLN A 64 -17.80 7.48 -4.69
CA GLN A 64 -16.98 7.21 -5.88
C GLN A 64 -16.25 5.87 -5.76
N LEU A 65 -15.57 5.63 -4.65
CA LEU A 65 -14.80 4.43 -4.35
C LEU A 65 -15.69 3.19 -4.29
N HIS A 66 -16.90 3.30 -3.74
CA HIS A 66 -17.87 2.21 -3.75
C HIS A 66 -18.27 1.83 -5.18
N GLY A 67 -18.61 2.82 -6.03
CA GLY A 67 -18.94 2.57 -7.43
C GLY A 67 -17.78 1.95 -8.20
N ILE A 68 -16.55 2.42 -7.95
CA ILE A 68 -15.33 1.86 -8.54
C ILE A 68 -15.09 0.44 -8.07
N GLY A 69 -15.31 0.13 -6.79
CA GLY A 69 -15.21 -1.23 -6.24
C GLY A 69 -16.14 -2.20 -6.96
N VAL A 70 -17.40 -1.80 -7.21
CA VAL A 70 -18.34 -2.60 -8.01
C VAL A 70 -17.86 -2.77 -9.44
N LEU A 71 -17.34 -1.70 -10.07
CA LEU A 71 -16.81 -1.80 -11.43
C LEU A 71 -15.62 -2.77 -11.52
N LEU A 72 -14.69 -2.73 -10.57
CA LEU A 72 -13.50 -3.58 -10.53
C LEU A 72 -13.84 -5.07 -10.34
N GLN A 73 -15.00 -5.40 -9.75
CA GLN A 73 -15.47 -6.79 -9.71
C GLN A 73 -15.84 -7.34 -11.09
N VAL A 74 -16.29 -6.47 -12.00
CA VAL A 74 -16.67 -6.84 -13.38
C VAL A 74 -15.49 -6.64 -14.35
N PHE A 75 -14.68 -5.61 -14.13
CA PHE A 75 -13.54 -5.21 -14.95
C PHE A 75 -12.27 -5.03 -14.10
N PRO A 76 -11.60 -6.13 -13.68
CA PRO A 76 -10.47 -6.06 -12.75
C PRO A 76 -9.26 -5.27 -13.28
N ASP A 77 -9.12 -5.18 -14.60
CA ASP A 77 -8.00 -4.51 -15.27
C ASP A 77 -8.25 -3.03 -15.60
N ALA A 78 -9.35 -2.43 -15.12
CA ALA A 78 -9.63 -1.01 -15.33
C ALA A 78 -8.59 -0.11 -14.63
N ARG A 79 -7.96 0.81 -15.37
CA ARG A 79 -6.84 1.64 -14.89
C ARG A 79 -7.13 3.14 -14.81
N GLU A 80 -8.38 3.55 -15.01
CA GLU A 80 -8.74 4.97 -15.20
C GLU A 80 -8.90 5.77 -13.90
N PHE A 81 -8.46 5.23 -12.75
CA PHE A 81 -8.68 5.85 -11.43
C PHE A 81 -7.48 6.60 -10.88
N ARG A 82 -6.42 6.79 -11.68
CA ARG A 82 -5.20 7.48 -11.26
C ARG A 82 -5.48 8.89 -10.71
N GLY A 83 -6.45 9.61 -11.28
CA GLY A 83 -6.83 10.95 -10.81
C GLY A 83 -7.33 10.93 -9.36
N LEU A 84 -8.21 9.98 -9.02
CA LEU A 84 -8.72 9.83 -7.66
C LEU A 84 -7.61 9.43 -6.67
N MET A 85 -6.72 8.51 -7.08
CA MET A 85 -5.55 8.14 -6.25
C MET A 85 -4.65 9.36 -5.96
N GLN A 86 -4.43 10.23 -6.95
CA GLN A 86 -3.65 11.45 -6.79
C GLN A 86 -4.35 12.48 -5.89
N ASP A 87 -5.67 12.60 -5.98
CA ASP A 87 -6.44 13.48 -5.10
C ASP A 87 -6.41 13.00 -3.64
N LEU A 88 -6.51 11.68 -3.42
CA LEU A 88 -6.33 11.08 -2.09
C LEU A 88 -4.91 11.29 -1.57
N GLN A 89 -3.89 11.07 -2.40
CA GLN A 89 -2.49 11.30 -2.02
C GLN A 89 -2.26 12.76 -1.60
N ARG A 90 -2.72 13.72 -2.41
CA ARG A 90 -2.58 15.15 -2.10
C ARG A 90 -3.20 15.49 -0.75
N ALA A 91 -4.36 14.92 -0.44
CA ALA A 91 -5.02 15.18 0.82
C ALA A 91 -4.28 14.58 2.03
N VAL A 92 -3.65 13.42 1.86
CA VAL A 92 -2.76 12.84 2.88
C VAL A 92 -1.47 13.67 3.03
N ASP A 93 -0.89 14.16 1.92
CA ASP A 93 0.30 15.02 1.94
C ASP A 93 0.03 16.34 2.68
N GLU A 94 -1.13 16.97 2.41
CA GLU A 94 -1.60 18.17 3.11
C GLU A 94 -1.81 17.91 4.61
N PHE A 95 -2.38 16.76 4.96
CA PHE A 95 -2.52 16.32 6.35
C PHE A 95 -1.16 16.12 7.03
N ALA A 96 -0.23 15.42 6.39
CA ALA A 96 1.12 15.19 6.92
C ALA A 96 1.85 16.52 7.14
N THR A 97 1.78 17.42 6.17
CA THR A 97 2.41 18.74 6.23
C THR A 97 1.81 19.64 7.31
N SER A 98 0.48 19.68 7.41
CA SER A 98 -0.22 20.57 8.37
C SER A 98 -0.10 20.11 9.82
N THR A 99 -0.02 18.80 10.06
CA THR A 99 0.06 18.23 11.42
C THR A 99 1.49 17.99 11.88
N GLY A 100 2.43 17.77 10.95
CA GLY A 100 3.80 17.38 11.25
C GLY A 100 3.94 15.98 11.87
N LEU A 101 2.88 15.16 11.82
CA LEU A 101 2.86 13.81 12.41
C LEU A 101 3.62 12.78 11.57
N PHE A 102 3.76 13.03 10.27
CA PHE A 102 4.45 12.18 9.31
C PHE A 102 5.24 13.05 8.33
N SER A 103 6.34 12.51 7.80
CA SER A 103 7.02 13.08 6.64
C SER A 103 6.35 12.67 5.33
N LEU A 104 6.62 13.42 4.25
CA LEU A 104 6.09 13.09 2.91
C LEU A 104 6.60 11.74 2.37
N ASP A 105 7.80 11.32 2.78
CA ASP A 105 8.37 10.02 2.43
C ASP A 105 7.62 8.87 3.14
N GLU A 106 7.26 9.06 4.41
CA GLU A 106 6.51 8.08 5.20
C GLU A 106 5.07 7.88 4.73
N VAL A 107 4.51 8.84 3.99
CA VAL A 107 3.17 8.77 3.41
C VAL A 107 3.19 8.57 1.90
N ALA A 108 4.36 8.26 1.32
CA ALA A 108 4.44 7.86 -0.08
C ALA A 108 3.49 6.69 -0.34
N GLU A 109 2.71 6.76 -1.42
CA GLU A 109 1.72 5.76 -1.83
C GLU A 109 0.47 5.65 -0.92
N ALA A 110 0.31 6.51 0.09
CA ALA A 110 -0.86 6.51 0.97
C ALA A 110 -2.18 6.69 0.22
N GLY A 111 -2.21 7.49 -0.85
CA GLY A 111 -3.40 7.66 -1.69
C GLY A 111 -3.77 6.42 -2.49
N GLU A 112 -2.76 5.69 -3.00
CA GLU A 112 -2.97 4.42 -3.70
C GLU A 112 -3.45 3.34 -2.73
N TYR A 113 -2.80 3.24 -1.56
CA TYR A 113 -3.23 2.36 -0.49
C TYR A 113 -4.69 2.64 -0.10
N LEU A 114 -5.03 3.89 0.20
CA LEU A 114 -6.35 4.29 0.65
C LEU A 114 -7.43 4.02 -0.42
N PHE A 115 -7.10 4.21 -1.69
CA PHE A 115 -7.96 3.82 -2.80
C PHE A 115 -8.28 2.32 -2.76
N TYR A 116 -7.26 1.47 -2.72
CA TYR A 116 -7.49 0.02 -2.75
C TYR A 116 -8.13 -0.50 -1.47
N GLU A 117 -7.84 0.09 -0.31
CA GLU A 117 -8.48 -0.23 0.96
C GLU A 117 -9.99 0.05 0.88
N LEU A 118 -10.37 1.25 0.47
CA LEU A 118 -11.76 1.70 0.50
C LEU A 118 -12.62 1.16 -0.65
N THR A 119 -12.02 0.71 -1.76
CA THR A 119 -12.76 0.00 -2.82
C THR A 119 -13.22 -1.39 -2.39
N ARG A 120 -12.61 -1.97 -1.35
CA ARG A 120 -12.96 -3.30 -0.82
C ARG A 120 -14.04 -3.25 0.26
N GLY A 121 -14.16 -2.12 0.95
CA GLY A 121 -15.14 -1.92 2.02
C GLY A 121 -14.76 -0.78 2.96
N GLU A 122 -15.51 -0.65 4.05
CA GLU A 122 -15.32 0.41 5.04
C GLU A 122 -14.39 0.01 6.21
N THR A 123 -14.01 -1.27 6.27
CA THR A 123 -13.17 -1.83 7.33
C THR A 123 -11.73 -1.88 6.87
N PHE A 124 -10.82 -1.32 7.67
CA PHE A 124 -9.39 -1.31 7.37
C PHE A 124 -8.74 -2.64 7.76
N VAL A 125 -7.91 -3.17 6.88
CA VAL A 125 -7.06 -4.34 7.17
C VAL A 125 -5.99 -3.97 8.20
N VAL A 126 -5.97 -4.71 9.30
CA VAL A 126 -4.94 -4.61 10.35
C VAL A 126 -4.05 -5.85 10.34
N SER A 127 -2.78 -5.70 10.73
CA SER A 127 -1.89 -6.86 10.88
C SER A 127 -2.16 -7.58 12.19
N ALA A 128 -1.75 -8.85 12.27
CA ALA A 128 -1.92 -9.64 13.49
C ALA A 128 -1.20 -9.01 14.69
N GLU A 129 -0.02 -8.43 14.47
CA GLU A 129 0.75 -7.73 15.50
C GLU A 129 0.03 -6.47 15.99
N ALA A 130 -0.60 -5.71 15.09
CA ALA A 130 -1.37 -4.53 15.46
C ALA A 130 -2.62 -4.90 16.28
N ALA A 131 -3.31 -5.99 15.92
CA ALA A 131 -4.44 -6.51 16.68
C ALA A 131 -4.03 -6.95 18.10
N ALA A 132 -2.94 -7.73 18.20
CA ALA A 132 -2.42 -8.18 19.49
C ALA A 132 -2.00 -7.01 20.40
N LEU A 133 -1.44 -5.94 19.82
CA LEU A 133 -1.06 -4.74 20.58
C LEU A 133 -2.28 -4.01 21.16
N VAL A 134 -3.41 -3.97 20.44
CA VAL A 134 -4.66 -3.40 20.95
C VAL A 134 -5.20 -4.24 22.12
N GLU A 135 -5.18 -5.57 22.01
CA GLU A 135 -5.61 -6.46 23.09
C GLU A 135 -4.75 -6.30 24.35
N GLN A 136 -3.45 -6.06 24.21
CA GLN A 136 -2.54 -5.81 25.33
C GLN A 136 -2.71 -4.44 25.97
N PHE A 137 -3.31 -3.48 25.25
CA PHE A 137 -3.54 -2.13 25.75
C PHE A 137 -4.85 -2.02 26.57
N GLN A 138 -5.76 -3.00 26.42
CA GLN A 138 -7.03 -3.10 27.14
C GLN A 138 -6.87 -3.89 28.44
#